data_AF-A0A7R7E5B8-F1
#
_entry.id   AF-A0A7R7E5B8-F1
#
_cell.length_a   1.000
_cell.length_b   1.000
_cell.length_c   1.000
_cell.angle_alpha   90.00
_cell.angle_beta   90.00
_cell.angle_gamma   90.00
#
_symmetry.space_group_name_H-M   'P 1'
#
loop_
_entity.id
_entity.type
_entity.pdbx_description
1 polymer ?
#
loop_
_entity_poly.entity_id
_entity_poly.type
_entity_poly.pdbx_seq_one_letter_code
_entity_poly.pdbx_strand_id
1 'polypeptide(L)' 'MPITRLSKGAFLPDEVNFLGRVLELGAGVNETEDQRERRALRIIANYMAGITDERELAELSRRPLGR' A
#
# COMPACT_ATOMS: atom_id res chain seq x y z
N MET A 1 -0.67 -4.23 -31.64
CA MET A 1 -1.37 -5.25 -30.85
C MET A 1 -1.66 -4.65 -29.47
N PRO A 2 -2.91 -4.51 -29.00
CA PRO A 2 -3.13 -4.15 -27.61
C PRO A 2 -3.29 -5.42 -26.79
N ILE A 3 -2.31 -5.71 -25.94
CA ILE A 3 -2.46 -6.70 -24.86
C ILE A 3 -3.05 -5.94 -23.67
N THR A 4 -4.36 -5.66 -23.71
CA THR A 4 -5.09 -5.20 -22.52
C THR A 4 -5.82 -6.38 -21.90
N ARG A 5 -5.05 -7.36 -21.43
CA ARG A 5 -5.52 -8.28 -20.40
C ARG A 5 -4.83 -7.87 -19.11
N LEU A 6 -5.40 -6.89 -18.40
CA LEU A 6 -5.09 -6.70 -17.00
C LEU A 6 -5.53 -7.99 -16.29
N SER A 7 -4.56 -8.84 -15.98
CA SER A 7 -4.76 -10.00 -15.13
C SER A 7 -5.39 -9.52 -13.83
N LYS A 8 -6.47 -10.17 -13.36
CA LYS A 8 -7.02 -9.96 -12.01
C LYS A 8 -5.86 -10.08 -11.01
N GLY A 9 -5.37 -8.96 -10.48
CA GLY A 9 -4.22 -8.89 -9.58
C GLY A 9 -3.06 -7.99 -10.01
N ALA A 10 -3.12 -7.35 -11.18
CA ALA A 10 -2.16 -6.31 -11.55
C ALA A 10 -2.68 -4.93 -11.12
N PHE A 11 -1.88 -4.20 -10.33
CA PHE A 11 -2.16 -2.80 -9.98
C PHE A 11 -2.04 -1.91 -11.22
N LEU A 12 -3.02 -1.04 -11.43
CA LEU A 12 -2.96 0.04 -12.39
C LEU A 12 -1.87 1.05 -11.99
N PRO A 13 -1.31 1.82 -12.94
CA PRO A 13 -0.34 2.87 -12.63
C PRO A 13 -0.84 3.87 -11.57
N ASP A 14 -2.15 4.17 -11.61
CA ASP A 14 -2.79 5.08 -10.65
C ASP A 14 -2.84 4.47 -9.24
N GLU A 15 -3.13 3.17 -9.14
CA GLU A 15 -3.10 2.42 -7.87
C GLU A 15 -1.68 2.37 -7.30
N VAL A 16 -0.67 2.12 -8.13
CA VAL A 16 0.73 2.13 -7.68
C VAL A 16 1.13 3.51 -7.16
N ASN A 17 0.72 4.58 -7.85
CA ASN A 17 0.98 5.96 -7.42
C ASN A 17 0.26 6.31 -6.10
N PHE A 18 -0.99 5.85 -5.95
CA PHE A 18 -1.74 5.95 -4.70
C PHE A 18 -1.03 5.23 -3.54
N LEU A 19 -0.64 3.96 -3.73
CA LEU A 19 0.04 3.18 -2.70
C LEU A 19 1.41 3.80 -2.33
N GLY A 20 2.12 4.37 -3.30
CA GLY A 20 3.35 5.12 -3.08
C GLY A 20 3.14 6.32 -2.16
N ARG A 21 2.12 7.14 -2.42
CA ARG A 21 1.76 8.29 -1.57
C ARG A 21 1.43 7.88 -0.14
N VAL A 22 0.66 6.81 0.04
CA VAL A 22 0.31 6.28 1.37
C VAL A 22 1.56 5.79 2.13
N LEU A 23 2.50 5.16 1.43
CA LEU A 23 3.77 4.73 2.00
C LEU A 23 4.64 5.93 2.43
N GLU A 24 4.65 7.02 1.67
CA GLU A 24 5.37 8.24 2.07
C GLU A 24 4.68 8.95 3.24
N LEU A 25 3.36 9.06 3.22
CA LEU A 25 2.57 9.72 4.27
C LEU A 25 2.65 8.99 5.62
N GLY A 26 2.69 7.66 5.59
CA GLY A 26 2.81 6.84 6.80
C GLY A 26 4.23 6.78 7.39
N ALA A 27 5.24 7.37 6.73
CA ALA A 27 6.65 7.16 7.08
C ALA A 27 6.96 7.60 8.52
N GLY A 28 7.69 6.74 9.23
CA GLY A 28 8.21 7.03 10.56
C GLY A 28 9.51 7.82 10.50
N VAL A 29 9.76 8.66 11.51
CA VAL A 29 11.07 9.31 11.69
C VAL A 29 12.10 8.22 12.00
N ASN A 30 13.19 8.15 11.21
CA ASN A 30 14.23 7.11 11.29
C ASN A 30 13.75 5.66 11.05
N GLU A 31 12.73 5.48 10.21
CA GLU A 31 12.31 4.14 9.81
C GLU A 31 13.41 3.40 9.03
N THR A 32 13.64 2.13 9.35
CA THR A 32 14.57 1.27 8.60
C THR A 32 13.93 0.72 7.32
N GLU A 33 14.73 0.32 6.34
CA GLU A 33 14.20 -0.27 5.09
C GLU A 33 13.31 -1.51 5.33
N ASP A 34 13.65 -2.37 6.30
CA ASP A 34 12.82 -3.52 6.68
C ASP A 34 11.46 -3.10 7.27
N GLN A 35 11.44 -2.04 8.10
CA GLN A 35 10.18 -1.50 8.62
C GLN A 35 9.32 -0.89 7.50
N ARG A 36 9.97 -0.21 6.55
CA ARG A 36 9.33 0.34 5.35
C ARG A 36 8.71 -0.75 4.49
N GLU A 37 9.44 -1.82 4.24
CA GLU A 37 8.98 -2.96 3.45
C GLU A 37 7.77 -3.63 4.11
N ARG A 38 7.85 -3.93 5.42
CA ARG A 38 6.73 -4.51 6.17
C ARG A 38 5.49 -3.62 6.11
N ARG A 39 5.66 -2.30 6.12
CA ARG A 39 4.56 -1.34 6.02
C ARG A 39 3.98 -1.32 4.62
N ALA A 40 4.80 -1.34 3.56
CA ALA A 40 4.34 -1.45 2.18
C ALA A 40 3.48 -2.70 1.97
N LEU A 41 3.89 -3.84 2.51
CA LEU A 41 3.12 -5.08 2.45
C LEU A 41 1.75 -4.95 3.13
N ARG A 42 1.67 -4.26 4.29
CA ARG A 42 0.40 -4.00 4.98
C ARG A 42 -0.50 -3.07 4.19
N ILE A 43 0.05 -2.01 3.59
CA ILE A 43 -0.69 -1.08 2.74
C ILE A 43 -1.33 -1.85 1.59
N ILE A 44 -0.56 -2.72 0.92
CA ILE A 44 -1.05 -3.56 -0.17
C ILE A 44 -2.15 -4.53 0.32
N ALA A 45 -1.94 -5.21 1.45
CA ALA A 45 -2.92 -6.14 2.00
C ALA A 45 -4.25 -5.46 2.38
N ASN A 46 -4.19 -4.30 3.05
CA ASN A 46 -5.36 -3.52 3.41
C ASN A 46 -6.08 -2.96 2.17
N TYR A 47 -5.33 -2.52 1.15
CA TYR A 47 -5.90 -2.08 -0.11
C TYR A 47 -6.64 -3.20 -0.84
N MET A 48 -6.04 -4.40 -0.90
CA MET A 48 -6.70 -5.59 -1.45
C MET A 48 -7.92 -6.03 -0.64
N ALA A 49 -8.01 -5.67 0.65
CA ALA A 49 -9.21 -5.87 1.47
C ALA A 49 -10.32 -4.85 1.18
N GLY A 50 -10.08 -3.89 0.27
CA GLY A 50 -11.05 -2.88 -0.16
C GLY A 50 -10.90 -1.52 0.50
N ILE A 51 -9.83 -1.28 1.28
CA ILE A 51 -9.56 0.02 1.90
C ILE A 51 -8.90 0.94 0.88
N THR A 52 -9.64 1.94 0.41
CA THR A 52 -9.19 2.87 -0.64
C THR A 52 -8.99 4.29 -0.14
N ASP A 53 -9.22 4.58 1.15
CA ASP A 53 -8.97 5.88 1.73
C ASP A 53 -7.50 6.03 2.16
N GLU A 54 -6.81 7.06 1.68
CA GLU A 54 -5.37 7.26 1.93
C GLU A 54 -5.03 7.36 3.41
N ARG A 55 -5.86 8.06 4.19
CA ARG A 55 -5.60 8.30 5.60
C ARG A 55 -5.88 7.05 6.42
N GLU A 56 -7.01 6.40 6.14
CA GLU A 56 -7.37 5.14 6.78
C GLU A 56 -6.32 4.06 6.49
N LEU A 57 -5.86 3.97 5.24
CA LEU A 57 -4.85 2.99 4.83
C LEU A 57 -3.50 3.25 5.52
N ALA A 58 -3.08 4.50 5.63
CA ALA A 58 -1.87 4.89 6.35
C ALA A 58 -1.96 4.57 7.86
N GLU A 59 -3.11 4.86 8.49
CA GLU A 59 -3.32 4.60 9.92
C GLU A 59 -3.38 3.11 10.24
N LEU A 60 -4.08 2.32 9.43
CA LEU A 60 -4.17 0.87 9.61
C LEU A 60 -2.82 0.19 9.38
N SER A 61 -2.06 0.65 8.39
CA SER A 61 -0.76 0.07 8.05
C SER A 61 0.36 0.43 9.04
N ARG A 62 0.17 1.49 9.82
CA ARG A 62 1.07 1.85 10.94
C ARG A 62 1.01 0.84 12.08
N ARG A 63 -0.11 0.16 12.26
CA ARG A 63 -0.28 -0.87 13.30
C ARG A 63 0.11 -2.24 12.76
N PRO A 64 0.70 -3.13 13.57
CA PRO A 64 0.91 -4.51 13.17
C PRO A 64 -0.45 -5.17 12.85
N LEU A 65 -0.48 -5.98 11.79
CA LEU A 65 -1.64 -6.82 11.46
C LEU A 65 -1.73 -7.93 12.51
N GLY A 66 -2.40 -7.65 13.62
CA GLY A 66 -2.64 -8.63 14.68
C GLY A 66 -2.09 -8.20 16.03
N ARG A 67 -3.04 -7.76 16.86
CA ARG A 67 -2.99 -7.55 18.31
C ARG A 67 -2.19 -6.35 18.84
#